data_AF-A0A8J7X905-F1
#
_entry.id   AF-A0A8J7X905-F1
#
_cell.length_a   1.000
_cell.length_b   1.000
_cell.length_c   1.000
_cell.angle_alpha   90.00
_cell.angle_beta   90.00
_cell.angle_gamma   90.00
#
_symmetry.space_group_name_H-M   'P 1'
#
loop_
_entity.id
_entity.type
_entity.pdbx_description
1 polymer ?
#
loop_
_entity_poly.entity_id
_entity_poly.type
_entity_poly.pdbx_seq_one_letter_code
_entity_poly.pdbx_strand_id
1 'polypeptide(L)'
;MKRLRRVRKSAITREELIADAIFLFISAFISFTIVFLFDIHRSFYSWPIFPLRFIFKTYQPYVLFTLIGTILLFFIIKLLIFGIKEEESR
;
A
#
# COMPACT_ATOMS: atom_id res chain seq x y z
N MET A 1 -1.90 37.55 -6.46
CA MET A 1 -1.28 36.32 -6.99
C MET A 1 -0.30 35.76 -5.96
N LYS A 2 -0.68 34.69 -5.23
CA LYS A 2 0.21 34.03 -4.25
C LYS A 2 1.35 33.36 -5.03
N ARG A 3 2.60 33.81 -4.84
CA ARG A 3 3.79 33.16 -5.37
C ARG A 3 3.85 31.74 -4.80
N LEU A 4 3.72 30.73 -5.66
CA LEU A 4 4.10 29.35 -5.33
C LEU A 4 5.58 29.37 -4.95
N ARG A 5 5.87 29.38 -3.65
CA ARG A 5 7.24 29.25 -3.14
C ARG A 5 7.76 27.92 -3.67
N ARG A 6 8.77 27.96 -4.52
CA ARG A 6 9.51 26.78 -5.00
C ARG A 6 10.14 26.12 -3.76
N VAL A 7 9.50 25.08 -3.23
CA VAL A 7 10.08 24.25 -2.16
C VAL A 7 11.15 23.38 -2.82
N ARG A 8 12.34 23.94 -3.04
CA ARG A 8 13.49 23.16 -3.47
C ARG A 8 14.12 22.56 -2.21
N LYS A 9 13.62 21.40 -1.76
CA LYS A 9 14.31 20.61 -0.73
C LYS A 9 15.63 20.14 -1.34
N SER A 10 16.76 20.49 -0.70
CA SER A 10 18.10 20.28 -1.27
C SER A 10 18.66 18.87 -1.03
N ALA A 11 18.10 18.11 -0.07
CA ALA A 11 18.55 16.77 0.26
C ALA A 11 17.41 15.95 0.86
N ILE A 12 17.35 14.66 0.50
CA ILE A 12 16.51 13.66 1.16
C ILE A 12 17.19 13.34 2.50
N THR A 13 16.48 13.47 3.62
CA THR A 13 17.06 13.14 4.93
C THR A 13 17.02 11.63 5.19
N ARG A 14 17.89 11.14 6.08
CA ARG A 14 17.87 9.72 6.49
C ARG A 14 16.54 9.35 7.14
N GLU A 15 15.93 10.26 7.88
CA GLU A 15 14.61 10.07 8.49
C GLU A 15 13.50 9.94 7.44
N GLU A 16 13.54 10.76 6.38
CA GLU A 16 12.59 10.66 5.26
C GLU A 16 12.71 9.29 4.56
N LEU A 17 13.93 8.79 4.38
CA LEU A 17 14.16 7.48 3.77
C LEU A 17 13.64 6.34 4.66
N ILE A 18 13.87 6.41 5.98
CA ILE A 18 13.35 5.43 6.94
C ILE A 18 11.82 5.46 6.95
N ALA A 19 11.21 6.63 6.95
CA ALA A 19 9.76 6.79 6.90
C ALA A 19 9.18 6.19 5.60
N ASP A 20 9.77 6.51 4.44
CA ASP A 20 9.35 5.95 3.15
C ASP A 20 9.49 4.42 3.13
N ALA A 21 10.57 3.86 3.69
CA ALA A 21 10.75 2.41 3.81
C ALA A 21 9.68 1.74 4.69
N ILE A 22 9.32 2.36 5.82
CA ILE A 22 8.24 1.89 6.69
C ILE A 22 6.90 1.91 5.93
N PHE A 23 6.58 3.01 5.24
CA PHE A 23 5.33 3.10 4.48
C PHE A 23 5.27 2.10 3.32
N LEU A 24 6.40 1.85 2.66
CA LEU A 24 6.50 0.84 1.62
C LEU A 24 6.25 -0.57 2.18
N PHE A 25 6.82 -0.88 3.35
CA PHE A 25 6.61 -2.16 4.02
C PHE A 25 5.15 -2.35 4.47
N ILE A 26 4.54 -1.32 5.08
CA ILE A 26 3.12 -1.34 5.46
C ILE A 26 2.24 -1.56 4.22
N SER A 27 2.57 -0.88 3.12
CA SER A 27 1.85 -1.00 1.86
C SER A 27 1.96 -2.42 1.29
N ALA A 28 3.14 -3.04 1.36
CA ALA A 28 3.34 -4.41 0.95
C ALA A 28 2.57 -5.41 1.81
N PHE A 29 2.58 -5.21 3.13
CA PHE A 29 1.85 -6.06 4.06
C PHE A 29 0.33 -5.99 3.84
N ILE A 30 -0.23 -4.78 3.70
CA ILE A 30 -1.66 -4.59 3.42
C ILE A 30 -2.02 -5.19 2.06
N SER A 31 -1.20 -4.93 1.03
CA SER A 31 -1.45 -5.46 -0.31
C SER A 31 -1.41 -6.99 -0.34
N PHE A 32 -0.43 -7.61 0.32
CA PHE A 32 -0.37 -9.07 0.48
C PHE A 32 -1.62 -9.60 1.20
N THR A 33 -2.04 -8.95 2.28
CA THR A 33 -3.22 -9.35 3.06
C THR A 33 -4.49 -9.30 2.20
N ILE A 34 -4.68 -8.26 1.40
CA ILE A 34 -5.82 -8.15 0.47
C ILE A 34 -5.80 -9.27 -0.56
N VAL A 35 -4.65 -9.54 -1.17
CA VAL A 35 -4.51 -10.60 -2.18
C VAL A 35 -4.76 -11.98 -1.55
N PHE A 36 -4.26 -12.21 -0.34
CA PHE A 36 -4.50 -13.44 0.40
C PHE A 36 -5.98 -13.64 0.74
N LEU A 37 -6.63 -12.60 1.28
CA LEU A 37 -8.07 -12.64 1.59
C LEU A 37 -8.89 -12.88 0.32
N PHE A 38 -8.49 -12.28 -0.80
CA PHE A 38 -9.09 -12.55 -2.09
C PHE A 38 -8.85 -14.00 -2.52
N ASP A 39 -7.67 -14.58 -2.30
CA ASP A 39 -7.42 -15.96 -2.71
C ASP A 39 -8.33 -16.96 -1.97
N ILE A 40 -8.57 -16.72 -0.67
CA ILE A 40 -9.39 -17.60 0.16
C ILE A 40 -10.88 -17.24 0.16
N HIS A 41 -11.30 -16.14 -0.48
CA HIS A 41 -12.64 -15.57 -0.27
C HIS A 41 -13.76 -16.57 -0.56
N ARG A 42 -13.57 -17.45 -1.55
CA ARG A 42 -14.55 -18.45 -1.95
C ARG A 42 -14.84 -19.48 -0.83
N SER A 43 -13.86 -19.70 0.05
CA SER A 43 -14.02 -20.57 1.22
C SER A 43 -15.01 -20.00 2.24
N PHE A 44 -15.24 -18.68 2.26
CA PHE A 44 -16.23 -18.07 3.15
C PHE A 44 -17.68 -18.29 2.70
N TYR A 45 -17.90 -18.59 1.42
CA TYR A 45 -19.24 -18.77 0.84
C TYR A 45 -19.65 -20.22 0.63
N SER A 46 -18.77 -21.18 0.95
CA SER A 46 -19.04 -22.61 0.75
C SER A 46 -18.84 -23.39 2.05
N TRP A 47 -19.88 -24.12 2.47
CA TRP A 47 -19.81 -25.05 3.58
C TRP A 47 -19.45 -26.46 3.05
N PRO A 48 -18.55 -27.21 3.69
CA PRO A 48 -17.71 -26.82 4.83
C PRO A 48 -16.57 -25.87 4.41
N ILE A 49 -16.25 -24.92 5.30
CA ILE A 49 -15.14 -23.95 5.14
C ILE A 49 -13.79 -24.68 4.99
N PHE A 50 -13.69 -25.89 5.56
CA PHE A 50 -12.55 -26.76 5.42
C PHE A 50 -12.80 -27.88 4.41
N PRO A 51 -11.82 -28.17 3.53
CA PRO A 51 -10.51 -27.51 3.42
C PRO A 51 -10.58 -26.12 2.75
N LEU A 52 -9.68 -25.21 3.17
CA LEU A 52 -9.50 -23.90 2.53
C LEU A 52 -9.24 -24.07 1.03
N ARG A 53 -10.07 -23.40 0.22
CA ARG A 53 -9.98 -23.41 -1.23
C ARG A 53 -9.29 -22.13 -1.70
N PHE A 54 -8.10 -22.30 -2.25
CA PHE A 54 -7.35 -21.26 -2.94
C PHE A 54 -7.78 -21.19 -4.41
N ILE A 55 -8.06 -19.97 -4.86
CA ILE A 55 -8.35 -19.61 -6.25
C ILE A 55 -7.06 -19.68 -7.07
N PHE A 56 -5.98 -19.10 -6.57
CA PHE A 56 -4.68 -19.13 -7.20
C PHE A 56 -4.05 -20.52 -7.07
N LYS A 57 -3.54 -21.03 -8.19
CA LYS A 57 -2.84 -22.33 -8.27
C LYS A 57 -1.33 -22.19 -8.32
N THR A 58 -0.83 -20.96 -8.46
CA THR A 58 0.58 -20.63 -8.55
C THR A 58 0.87 -19.40 -7.69
N TYR A 59 2.13 -19.15 -7.38
CA TYR A 59 2.56 -17.97 -6.62
C TYR A 59 2.60 -16.68 -7.45
N GLN A 60 2.47 -16.78 -8.79
CA GLN A 60 2.59 -15.62 -9.68
C GLN A 60 1.57 -14.51 -9.41
N PRO A 61 0.27 -14.79 -9.13
CA PRO A 61 -0.70 -13.76 -8.79
C PRO A 61 -0.33 -13.03 -7.50
N TYR A 62 0.19 -13.73 -6.50
CA TYR A 62 0.68 -13.11 -5.26
C TYR A 62 1.78 -12.10 -5.55
N VAL A 63 2.82 -12.50 -6.28
CA VAL A 63 3.92 -11.59 -6.61
C VAL A 63 3.43 -10.38 -7.41
N LEU A 64 2.63 -10.61 -8.45
CA LEU A 64 2.16 -9.54 -9.34
C LEU A 64 1.24 -8.55 -8.61
N PHE A 65 0.17 -9.04 -7.96
CA PHE A 65 -0.81 -8.18 -7.32
C PHE A 65 -0.28 -7.53 -6.05
N THR A 66 0.57 -8.22 -5.27
CA THR A 66 1.21 -7.59 -4.12
C THR A 66 2.17 -6.49 -4.57
N LEU A 67 2.97 -6.70 -5.63
CA LEU A 67 3.88 -5.66 -6.11
C LEU A 67 3.13 -4.43 -6.65
N ILE A 68 2.12 -4.64 -7.50
CA ILE A 68 1.28 -3.56 -8.02
C ILE A 68 0.57 -2.83 -6.88
N GLY A 69 -0.07 -3.58 -5.98
CA GLY A 69 -0.81 -3.00 -4.87
C GLY A 69 0.10 -2.26 -3.90
N THR A 70 1.31 -2.74 -3.63
CA THR A 70 2.32 -2.04 -2.80
C THR A 70 2.62 -0.66 -3.36
N ILE A 71 2.90 -0.57 -4.67
CA ILE A 71 3.22 0.71 -5.33
C ILE A 71 2.03 1.66 -5.23
N LEU A 72 0.83 1.19 -5.57
CA LEU A 72 -0.38 2.01 -5.52
C LEU A 72 -0.68 2.50 -4.10
N LEU A 73 -0.65 1.61 -3.11
CA LEU A 73 -0.96 1.96 -1.72
C LEU A 73 0.09 2.92 -1.14
N PHE A 74 1.36 2.73 -1.48
CA PHE A 74 2.44 3.61 -1.05
C PHE A 74 2.19 5.06 -1.51
N PHE A 75 1.85 5.26 -2.78
CA PHE A 75 1.52 6.59 -3.30
C PHE A 75 0.24 7.16 -2.67
N ILE A 76 -0.80 6.35 -2.49
CA ILE A 76 -2.05 6.79 -1.85
C ILE A 76 -1.79 7.28 -0.42
N ILE A 77 -1.06 6.51 0.39
CA ILE A 77 -0.71 6.89 1.77
C ILE A 77 0.07 8.21 1.76
N LYS A 78 1.05 8.35 0.86
CA LYS A 78 1.87 9.57 0.77
C LYS A 78 1.04 10.80 0.37
N LEU A 79 0.08 10.63 -0.54
CA LEU A 79 -0.86 11.69 -0.94
C LEU A 79 -1.79 12.09 0.21
N LEU A 80 -2.31 11.12 0.96
CA LEU A 80 -3.17 11.40 2.13
C LEU A 80 -2.41 12.16 3.22
N ILE A 81 -1.19 11.73 3.55
CA ILE A 81 -0.34 12.42 4.53
C ILE A 81 -0.02 13.85 4.07
N PHE A 82 0.24 14.03 2.77
CA PHE A 82 0.48 15.35 2.21
C PHE A 82 -0.76 16.26 2.33
N GLY A 83 -1.94 15.75 2.00
CA GLY A 83 -3.20 16.49 2.12
C GLY A 83 -3.49 16.92 3.55
N ILE A 84 -3.35 16.01 4.52
CA ILE A 84 -3.56 16.29 5.95
C ILE A 84 -2.61 17.40 6.44
N LYS A 85 -1.33 17.35 6.06
CA LYS A 85 -0.34 18.37 6.43
C LYS A 85 -0.64 19.74 5.84
N GLU A 86 -1.18 19.81 4.63
CA GLU A 86 -1.57 21.07 3.99
C GLU A 86 -2.79 21.71 4.69
N GLU A 87 -3.74 20.90 5.17
CA GLU A 87 -4.89 21.39 5.95
C GLU A 87 -4.47 21.94 7.32
N GLU A 88 -3.61 21.22 8.05
CA GLU A 88 -3.14 21.63 9.38
C GLU A 88 -2.28 22.91 9.33
N SER A 89 -1.66 23.21 8.18
CA SER A 89 -0.81 24.39 7.99
C SER A 89 -1.57 25.63 7.51
N ARG A 90 -2.90 25.56 7.30
CA ARG A 90 -3.77 26.69 6.91
C ARG A 90 -4.55 27.25 8.09
#